data_AF-B1X4P5-F1
#
_entry.id   AF-B1X4P5-F1
#
_cell.length_a   1.000
_cell.length_b   1.000
_cell.length_c   1.000
_cell.angle_alpha   90.00
_cell.angle_beta   90.00
_cell.angle_gamma   90.00
#
_symmetry.space_group_name_H-M   'P 1'
#
loop_
_entity.id
_entity.type
_entity.pdbx_description
1 polymer ?
#
loop_
_entity_poly.entity_id
_entity_poly.type
_entity_poly.pdbx_seq_one_letter_code
_entity_poly.pdbx_strand_id
1 'polypeptide(L)'
;MPVALASQLREGTKKSHTMAENTGFVSCFLKGVVDKNSYRTLVSDLYFVYGSMESAILRLKSHPIVGLIAFEQLNRRDALENDLNYYFGPKWREEIQPSPSAQVYIDRINHVAMTEPELLVGHHYTRYLGDLSGGQILKNIAQKAMQLNDGDGLNFYEFNNIHDEKAFKSTYKAAMNNLPIDQSIADRIVEEANYAFKLNMNMFRELEGSLVAAIGKLLFSFLTRRHRTGSTEAMAV
;
A
#
# COMPACT_ATOMS: atom_id res chain seq x y z
N MET A 1 -9.50 32.97 1.14
CA MET A 1 -10.48 31.97 0.64
C MET A 1 -10.07 30.63 1.20
N PRO A 2 -11.01 29.74 1.58
CA PRO A 2 -10.66 28.37 1.97
C PRO A 2 -9.89 27.67 0.84
N VAL A 3 -8.82 26.96 1.19
CA VAL A 3 -8.03 26.20 0.22
C VAL A 3 -8.82 24.96 -0.19
N ALA A 4 -8.98 24.73 -1.50
CA ALA A 4 -9.60 23.51 -2.03
C ALA A 4 -8.61 22.32 -2.01
N LEU A 5 -8.05 22.00 -0.84
CA LEU A 5 -6.94 21.06 -0.67
C LEU A 5 -7.24 19.68 -1.29
N ALA A 6 -8.45 19.16 -1.14
CA ALA A 6 -8.82 17.86 -1.70
C ALA A 6 -8.69 17.84 -3.25
N SER A 7 -9.02 18.95 -3.91
CA SER A 7 -8.87 19.07 -5.36
C SER A 7 -7.41 19.28 -5.75
N GLN A 8 -6.66 20.08 -4.98
CA GLN A 8 -5.24 20.32 -5.23
C GLN A 8 -4.42 19.04 -5.08
N LEU A 9 -4.70 18.22 -4.06
CA LEU A 9 -4.10 16.90 -3.90
C LEU A 9 -4.42 15.99 -5.08
N ARG A 10 -5.69 15.90 -5.48
CA ARG A 10 -6.11 15.04 -6.61
C ARG A 10 -5.38 15.40 -7.90
N GLU A 11 -5.38 16.68 -8.27
CA GLU A 11 -4.74 17.11 -9.52
C GLU A 11 -3.22 17.11 -9.40
N GLY A 12 -2.68 17.57 -8.27
CA GLY A 12 -1.25 17.67 -8.00
C GLY A 12 -0.53 16.33 -7.88
N THR A 13 -1.23 15.25 -7.50
CA THR A 13 -0.63 13.90 -7.43
C THR A 13 -1.00 13.00 -8.59
N LYS A 14 -1.75 13.49 -9.59
CA LYS A 14 -2.26 12.68 -10.71
C LYS A 14 -1.15 11.94 -11.47
N LYS A 15 -0.03 12.63 -11.75
CA LYS A 15 1.13 12.02 -12.44
C LYS A 15 1.78 10.94 -11.58
N SER A 16 1.97 11.19 -10.29
CA SER A 16 2.58 10.24 -9.35
C SER A 16 1.71 9.00 -9.15
N HIS A 17 0.39 9.16 -9.14
CA HIS A 17 -0.56 8.04 -9.17
C HIS A 17 -0.37 7.17 -10.42
N THR A 18 -0.36 7.78 -11.60
CA THR A 18 -0.10 7.05 -12.86
C THR A 18 1.26 6.35 -12.84
N MET A 19 2.31 6.99 -12.32
CA MET A 19 3.62 6.35 -12.19
C MET A 19 3.60 5.15 -11.25
N ALA A 20 2.87 5.22 -10.14
CA ALA A 20 2.74 4.10 -9.21
C ALA A 20 2.09 2.87 -9.85
N GLU A 21 1.00 3.07 -10.61
CA GLU A 21 0.34 2.00 -11.38
C GLU A 21 1.25 1.36 -12.43
N ASN A 22 2.20 2.14 -12.97
CA ASN A 22 3.16 1.69 -13.98
C ASN A 22 4.48 1.15 -13.41
N THR A 23 4.60 0.98 -12.09
CA THR A 23 5.70 0.18 -11.52
C THR A 23 5.53 -1.29 -11.94
N GLY A 24 6.64 -2.02 -12.13
CA GLY A 24 6.61 -3.39 -12.63
C GLY A 24 5.81 -4.31 -11.71
N PHE A 25 5.98 -4.17 -10.40
CA PHE A 25 5.22 -4.93 -9.41
C PHE A 25 3.71 -4.68 -9.52
N VAL A 26 3.28 -3.42 -9.53
CA VAL A 26 1.84 -3.07 -9.60
C VAL A 26 1.25 -3.44 -10.96
N SER A 27 2.00 -3.23 -12.05
CA SER A 27 1.57 -3.62 -13.40
C SER A 27 1.37 -5.14 -13.54
N CYS A 28 2.25 -5.96 -12.95
CA CYS A 28 2.08 -7.40 -12.88
C CYS A 28 0.89 -7.78 -12.00
N PHE A 29 0.77 -7.14 -10.83
CA PHE A 29 -0.33 -7.34 -9.90
C PHE A 29 -1.68 -7.11 -10.60
N LEU A 30 -1.86 -5.96 -11.26
CA LEU A 30 -3.09 -5.61 -11.97
C LEU A 30 -3.45 -6.59 -13.11
N LYS A 31 -2.46 -7.31 -13.65
CA LYS A 31 -2.63 -8.38 -14.65
C LYS A 31 -2.89 -9.76 -14.02
N GLY A 32 -3.05 -9.85 -12.71
CA GLY A 32 -3.28 -11.10 -11.98
C GLY A 32 -2.03 -11.92 -11.70
N VAL A 33 -0.83 -11.35 -11.90
CA VAL A 33 0.44 -12.03 -11.60
C VAL A 33 0.90 -11.58 -10.22
N VAL A 34 0.52 -12.34 -9.20
CA VAL A 34 0.82 -12.06 -7.80
C VAL A 34 1.53 -13.26 -7.18
N ASP A 35 2.76 -13.04 -6.70
CA ASP A 35 3.49 -14.03 -5.91
C ASP A 35 3.20 -13.84 -4.42
N LYS A 36 2.86 -14.94 -3.72
CA LYS A 36 2.50 -14.90 -2.29
C LYS A 36 3.65 -14.42 -1.40
N ASN A 37 4.90 -14.73 -1.75
CA ASN A 37 6.06 -14.28 -0.96
C ASN A 37 6.30 -12.78 -1.13
N SER A 38 6.25 -12.27 -2.36
CA SER A 38 6.35 -10.83 -2.60
C SER A 38 5.18 -10.07 -1.96
N TYR A 39 3.97 -10.63 -2.01
CA TYR A 39 2.79 -10.03 -1.39
C TYR A 39 2.90 -9.96 0.14
N ARG A 40 3.29 -11.04 0.82
CA ARG A 40 3.44 -11.00 2.29
C ARG A 40 4.55 -10.05 2.74
N THR A 41 5.61 -9.87 1.95
CA THR A 41 6.64 -8.84 2.21
C THR A 41 6.04 -7.43 2.11
N LEU A 42 5.21 -7.16 1.09
CA LEU A 42 4.47 -5.90 1.01
C LEU A 42 3.59 -5.68 2.25
N VAL A 43 2.85 -6.70 2.68
CA VAL A 43 1.99 -6.62 3.88
C VAL A 43 2.82 -6.29 5.13
N SER A 44 3.99 -6.90 5.29
CA SER A 44 4.96 -6.58 6.36
C SER A 44 5.40 -5.12 6.32
N ASP A 45 5.82 -4.62 5.15
CA ASP A 45 6.26 -3.23 5.00
C ASP A 45 5.12 -2.25 5.32
N LEU A 46 3.91 -2.54 4.83
CA LEU A 46 2.73 -1.75 5.12
C LEU A 46 2.43 -1.73 6.62
N TYR A 47 2.53 -2.86 7.33
CA TYR A 47 2.30 -2.90 8.79
C TYR A 47 3.16 -1.88 9.53
N PHE A 48 4.45 -1.78 9.20
CA PHE A 48 5.32 -0.80 9.85
C PHE A 48 5.02 0.64 9.42
N VAL A 49 4.72 0.88 8.14
CA VAL A 49 4.37 2.21 7.62
C VAL A 49 3.08 2.74 8.26
N TYR A 50 2.00 1.94 8.26
CA TYR A 50 0.74 2.31 8.92
C TYR A 50 0.92 2.42 10.42
N GLY A 51 1.65 1.49 11.06
CA GLY A 51 1.95 1.55 12.48
C GLY A 51 2.62 2.86 12.90
N SER A 52 3.61 3.33 12.11
CA SER A 52 4.27 4.63 12.32
C SER A 52 3.30 5.80 12.15
N MET A 53 2.56 5.82 11.03
CA MET A 53 1.62 6.89 10.70
C MET A 53 0.48 7.00 11.73
N GLU A 54 -0.15 5.90 12.08
CA GLU A 54 -1.27 5.84 13.03
C GLU A 54 -0.82 6.23 14.44
N SER A 55 0.37 5.78 14.87
CA SER A 55 0.94 6.16 16.18
C SER A 55 1.26 7.67 16.22
N ALA A 56 1.78 8.23 15.13
CA ALA A 56 2.05 9.66 15.02
C ALA A 56 0.74 10.48 15.08
N ILE A 57 -0.28 10.09 14.32
CA ILE A 57 -1.58 10.78 14.30
C ILE A 57 -2.26 10.71 15.66
N LEU A 58 -2.25 9.54 16.32
CA LEU A 58 -2.83 9.38 17.66
C LEU A 58 -2.16 10.31 18.69
N ARG A 59 -0.83 10.39 18.67
CA ARG A 59 -0.07 11.32 19.55
C ARG A 59 -0.39 12.79 19.25
N LEU A 60 -0.69 13.10 17.99
CA LEU A 60 -1.01 14.45 17.51
C LEU A 60 -2.53 14.72 17.44
N LYS A 61 -3.38 13.92 18.10
CA LYS A 61 -4.84 14.07 18.02
C LYS A 61 -5.37 15.45 18.44
N SER A 62 -4.62 16.16 19.29
CA SER A 62 -4.95 17.51 19.75
C SER A 62 -4.31 18.62 18.91
N HIS A 63 -3.51 18.28 17.89
CA HIS A 63 -2.91 19.25 16.98
C HIS A 63 -4.00 19.87 16.09
N PRO A 64 -3.99 21.20 15.85
CA PRO A 64 -5.10 21.91 15.18
C PRO A 64 -5.38 21.47 13.74
N ILE A 65 -4.41 20.84 13.08
CA ILE A 65 -4.54 20.31 11.70
C ILE A 65 -4.69 18.79 11.73
N VAL A 66 -3.68 18.05 12.20
CA VAL A 66 -3.67 16.57 12.24
C VAL A 66 -4.87 15.98 12.99
N GLY A 67 -5.33 16.60 14.08
CA GLY A 67 -6.51 16.14 14.81
C GLY A 67 -7.79 16.12 13.96
N LEU A 68 -7.90 16.96 12.92
CA LEU A 68 -9.06 17.04 12.03
C LEU A 68 -9.10 15.92 10.98
N ILE A 69 -7.99 15.19 10.79
CA ILE A 69 -7.91 14.05 9.87
C ILE A 69 -7.72 12.71 10.60
N ALA A 70 -7.76 12.69 11.93
CA ALA A 70 -7.55 11.51 12.76
C ALA A 70 -8.78 10.57 12.75
N PHE A 71 -9.12 10.03 11.58
CA PHE A 71 -10.24 9.11 11.40
C PHE A 71 -9.85 7.68 11.79
N GLU A 72 -10.11 7.27 13.02
CA GLU A 72 -9.77 5.92 13.52
C GLU A 72 -10.44 4.78 12.72
N GLN A 73 -11.57 5.04 12.05
CA GLN A 73 -12.21 4.06 11.16
C GLN A 73 -11.31 3.66 9.97
N LEU A 74 -10.30 4.49 9.67
CA LEU A 74 -9.31 4.21 8.65
C LEU A 74 -8.10 3.43 9.18
N ASN A 75 -7.94 3.16 10.46
CA ASN A 75 -6.75 2.46 10.94
C ASN A 75 -6.65 1.04 10.33
N ARG A 76 -5.48 0.72 9.79
CA ARG A 76 -5.15 -0.53 9.11
C ARG A 76 -4.23 -1.43 9.90
N ARG A 77 -3.61 -0.95 10.98
CA ARG A 77 -2.69 -1.77 11.78
C ARG A 77 -3.30 -3.12 12.18
N ASP A 78 -4.45 -3.13 12.83
CA ASP A 78 -5.08 -4.38 13.32
C ASP A 78 -5.43 -5.34 12.17
N ALA A 79 -5.90 -4.79 11.04
CA ALA A 79 -6.18 -5.57 9.85
C ALA A 79 -4.89 -6.20 9.28
N LEU A 80 -3.79 -5.45 9.25
CA LEU A 80 -2.48 -5.95 8.83
C LEU A 80 -1.93 -6.99 9.80
N GLU A 81 -2.17 -6.88 11.12
CA GLU A 81 -1.78 -7.91 12.09
C GLU A 81 -2.49 -9.24 11.81
N ASN A 82 -3.77 -9.21 11.44
CA ASN A 82 -4.52 -10.41 11.04
C ASN A 82 -3.95 -11.04 9.76
N ASP A 83 -3.62 -10.22 8.75
CA ASP A 83 -3.02 -10.70 7.51
C ASP A 83 -1.62 -11.28 7.75
N LEU A 84 -0.81 -10.65 8.61
CA LEU A 84 0.51 -11.14 8.98
C LEU A 84 0.43 -12.48 9.73
N ASN A 85 -0.54 -12.63 10.64
CA ASN A 85 -0.81 -13.91 11.29
C ASN A 85 -1.19 -14.99 10.26
N TYR A 86 -1.92 -14.65 9.21
CA TYR A 86 -2.24 -15.58 8.13
C TYR A 86 -0.98 -15.97 7.32
N TYR A 87 -0.13 -15.01 6.96
CA TYR A 87 1.01 -15.24 6.05
C TYR A 87 2.27 -15.81 6.71
N PHE A 88 2.49 -15.51 7.99
CA PHE A 88 3.68 -15.88 8.75
C PHE A 88 3.36 -16.73 9.99
N GLY A 89 2.08 -16.91 10.33
CA GLY A 89 1.66 -17.66 11.50
C GLY A 89 1.69 -16.85 12.81
N PRO A 90 1.40 -17.48 13.96
CA PRO A 90 1.24 -16.79 15.26
C PRO A 90 2.50 -16.08 15.75
N LYS A 91 3.67 -16.45 15.23
CA LYS A 91 4.97 -15.84 15.57
C LYS A 91 5.42 -14.79 14.56
N TRP A 92 4.52 -14.27 13.72
CA TRP A 92 4.85 -13.32 12.66
C TRP A 92 5.70 -12.12 13.14
N ARG A 93 5.50 -11.65 14.37
CA ARG A 93 6.26 -10.54 14.97
C ARG A 93 7.76 -10.82 15.09
N GLU A 94 8.15 -12.09 15.22
CA GLU A 94 9.55 -12.52 15.29
C GLU A 94 10.18 -12.66 13.89
N GLU A 95 9.37 -12.82 12.85
CA GLU A 95 9.82 -13.11 11.48
C GLU A 95 9.93 -11.87 10.59
N ILE A 96 9.15 -10.82 10.88
CA ILE A 96 9.11 -9.64 10.01
C ILE A 96 10.11 -8.56 10.43
N GLN A 97 10.62 -7.87 9.42
CA GLN A 97 11.41 -6.64 9.54
C GLN A 97 11.01 -5.71 8.38
N PRO A 98 11.04 -4.39 8.55
CA PRO A 98 10.81 -3.48 7.44
C PRO A 98 11.92 -3.66 6.41
N SER A 99 11.56 -3.66 5.13
CA SER A 99 12.53 -3.55 4.04
C SER A 99 13.29 -2.21 4.12
N PRO A 100 14.46 -2.08 3.44
CA PRO A 100 15.17 -0.81 3.40
C PRO A 100 14.30 0.36 2.91
N SER A 101 13.49 0.16 1.87
CA SER A 101 12.56 1.20 1.39
C SER A 101 11.44 1.50 2.37
N ALA A 102 10.92 0.50 3.07
CA ALA A 102 9.93 0.72 4.13
C ALA A 102 10.53 1.50 5.30
N GLN A 103 11.77 1.20 5.70
CA GLN A 103 12.47 1.96 6.74
C GLN A 103 12.61 3.44 6.38
N VAL A 104 13.02 3.75 5.14
CA VAL A 104 13.07 5.14 4.66
C VAL A 104 11.71 5.83 4.75
N TYR A 105 10.62 5.11 4.46
CA TYR A 105 9.27 5.66 4.58
C TYR A 105 8.89 5.91 6.04
N ILE A 106 9.14 4.95 6.92
CA ILE A 106 8.93 5.09 8.37
C ILE A 106 9.69 6.29 8.92
N ASP A 107 10.95 6.46 8.53
CA ASP A 107 11.81 7.56 8.95
C ASP A 107 11.24 8.90 8.48
N ARG A 108 10.73 8.99 7.24
CA ARG A 108 10.08 10.22 6.75
C ARG A 108 8.84 10.56 7.57
N ILE A 109 7.95 9.59 7.83
CA ILE A 109 6.75 9.78 8.64
C ILE A 109 7.12 10.31 10.03
N ASN A 110 8.11 9.68 10.67
CA ASN A 110 8.58 10.08 11.99
C ASN A 110 9.19 11.49 11.97
N HIS A 111 9.99 11.80 10.94
CA HIS A 111 10.59 13.11 10.78
C HIS A 111 9.53 14.20 10.68
N VAL A 112 8.58 14.09 9.74
CA VAL A 112 7.54 15.12 9.57
C VAL A 112 6.62 15.21 10.78
N ALA A 113 6.33 14.09 11.46
CA ALA A 113 5.56 14.12 12.70
C ALA A 113 6.23 14.92 13.83
N MET A 114 7.56 15.10 13.79
CA MET A 114 8.32 15.87 14.78
C MET A 114 8.58 17.31 14.34
N THR A 115 8.80 17.55 13.05
CA THR A 115 9.27 18.85 12.54
C THR A 115 8.17 19.67 11.89
N GLU A 116 7.29 19.04 11.11
CA GLU A 116 6.25 19.68 10.30
C GLU A 116 4.98 18.80 10.28
N PRO A 117 4.27 18.65 11.41
CA PRO A 117 3.20 17.66 11.58
C PRO A 117 2.06 17.77 10.56
N GLU A 118 1.78 18.97 10.06
CA GLU A 118 0.79 19.21 9.01
C GLU A 118 1.06 18.40 7.72
N LEU A 119 2.31 18.03 7.45
CA LEU A 119 2.67 17.24 6.26
C LEU A 119 2.23 15.78 6.36
N LEU A 120 1.88 15.28 7.56
CA LEU A 120 1.24 13.97 7.71
C LEU A 120 -0.07 13.86 6.91
N VAL A 121 -0.73 14.99 6.63
CA VAL A 121 -1.90 15.05 5.75
C VAL A 121 -1.59 14.47 4.36
N GLY A 122 -0.41 14.72 3.82
CA GLY A 122 0.02 14.19 2.52
C GLY A 122 0.15 12.67 2.52
N HIS A 123 0.75 12.09 3.56
CA HIS A 123 0.86 10.63 3.73
C HIS A 123 -0.51 9.98 3.93
N HIS A 124 -1.33 10.59 4.81
CA HIS A 124 -2.67 10.13 5.15
C HIS A 124 -3.58 10.10 3.91
N TYR A 125 -3.52 11.14 3.08
CA TYR A 125 -4.21 11.22 1.80
C TYR A 125 -3.76 10.11 0.84
N THR A 126 -2.45 10.00 0.61
CA THR A 126 -1.89 9.08 -0.39
C THR A 126 -2.22 7.63 -0.07
N ARG A 127 -2.21 7.24 1.21
CA ARG A 127 -2.53 5.88 1.65
C ARG A 127 -4.04 5.65 1.67
N TYR A 128 -4.77 6.29 2.57
CA TYR A 128 -6.16 5.90 2.86
C TYR A 128 -7.14 6.18 1.74
N LEU A 129 -6.98 7.27 0.99
CA LEU A 129 -7.88 7.52 -0.15
C LEU A 129 -7.61 6.55 -1.29
N GLY A 130 -6.35 6.11 -1.45
CA GLY A 130 -5.95 5.05 -2.38
C GLY A 130 -6.60 3.72 -1.99
N ASP A 131 -6.51 3.34 -0.73
CA ASP A 131 -7.10 2.11 -0.20
C ASP A 131 -8.64 2.08 -0.40
N LEU A 132 -9.34 3.18 -0.11
CA LEU A 132 -10.80 3.32 -0.31
C LEU A 132 -11.24 3.43 -1.78
N SER A 133 -10.32 3.53 -2.73
CA SER A 133 -10.65 3.73 -4.15
C SER A 133 -10.25 2.54 -5.01
N GLY A 134 -9.02 2.06 -4.85
CA GLY A 134 -8.48 0.91 -5.59
C GLY A 134 -8.48 -0.39 -4.77
N GLY A 135 -8.66 -0.34 -3.45
CA GLY A 135 -8.48 -1.48 -2.56
C GLY A 135 -9.36 -2.68 -2.91
N GLN A 136 -10.64 -2.48 -3.20
CA GLN A 136 -11.54 -3.58 -3.58
C GLN A 136 -11.12 -4.26 -4.89
N ILE A 137 -10.58 -3.51 -5.86
CA ILE A 137 -10.05 -4.07 -7.10
C ILE A 137 -8.81 -4.92 -6.79
N LEU A 138 -7.89 -4.38 -5.99
CA LEU A 138 -6.66 -5.09 -5.60
C LEU A 138 -6.95 -6.34 -4.78
N LYS A 139 -7.89 -6.28 -3.85
CA LYS A 139 -8.40 -7.41 -3.06
C LYS A 139 -8.89 -8.54 -3.96
N ASN A 140 -9.78 -8.24 -4.90
CA ASN A 140 -10.34 -9.23 -5.81
C ASN A 140 -9.26 -9.90 -6.69
N ILE A 141 -8.27 -9.13 -7.11
CA ILE A 141 -7.13 -9.64 -7.88
C ILE A 141 -6.26 -10.55 -7.01
N ALA A 142 -5.90 -10.11 -5.80
CA ALA A 142 -5.10 -10.87 -4.85
C ALA A 142 -5.76 -12.21 -4.49
N GLN A 143 -7.06 -12.18 -4.18
CA GLN A 143 -7.84 -13.36 -3.83
C GLN A 143 -7.79 -14.41 -4.93
N LYS A 144 -8.04 -13.99 -6.19
CA LYS A 144 -8.02 -14.88 -7.35
C LYS A 144 -6.63 -15.40 -7.68
N ALA A 145 -5.64 -14.51 -7.71
CA ALA A 145 -4.27 -14.84 -8.11
C ALA A 145 -3.59 -15.81 -7.12
N MET A 146 -3.81 -15.61 -5.82
CA MET A 146 -3.22 -16.43 -4.76
C MET A 146 -4.13 -17.58 -4.29
N GLN A 147 -5.32 -17.74 -4.88
CA GLN A 147 -6.29 -18.79 -4.54
C GLN A 147 -6.63 -18.82 -3.04
N LEU A 148 -6.90 -17.64 -2.48
CA LEU A 148 -7.23 -17.51 -1.06
C LEU A 148 -8.69 -17.90 -0.81
N ASN A 149 -8.93 -18.61 0.30
CA ASN A 149 -10.29 -18.84 0.81
C ASN A 149 -10.91 -17.49 1.22
N ASP A 150 -12.24 -17.41 1.29
CA ASP A 150 -12.95 -16.15 1.55
C ASP A 150 -12.46 -15.46 2.84
N GLY A 151 -11.90 -14.25 2.69
CA GLY A 151 -11.61 -13.30 3.77
C GLY A 151 -10.21 -13.37 4.40
N ASP A 152 -9.59 -14.54 4.47
CA ASP A 152 -8.30 -14.70 5.17
C ASP A 152 -7.10 -14.21 4.35
N GLY A 153 -6.28 -13.34 4.96
CA GLY A 153 -5.08 -12.76 4.35
C GLY A 153 -5.31 -11.49 3.53
N LEU A 154 -6.53 -10.95 3.50
CA LEU A 154 -6.87 -9.71 2.77
C LEU A 154 -7.62 -8.69 3.64
N ASN A 155 -7.54 -8.80 4.96
CA ASN A 155 -8.20 -7.92 5.92
C ASN A 155 -7.80 -6.45 5.73
N PHE A 156 -6.58 -6.19 5.24
CA PHE A 156 -6.09 -4.84 4.94
C PHE A 156 -7.05 -4.03 4.05
N TYR A 157 -7.78 -4.68 3.15
CA TYR A 157 -8.72 -4.00 2.23
C TYR A 157 -10.13 -3.85 2.81
N GLU A 158 -10.38 -4.36 4.03
CA GLU A 158 -11.70 -4.34 4.66
C GLU A 158 -11.81 -3.19 5.66
N PHE A 159 -12.80 -2.31 5.43
CA PHE A 159 -13.08 -1.16 6.27
C PHE A 159 -14.38 -1.39 7.06
N ASN A 160 -14.34 -2.31 8.02
CA ASN A 160 -15.54 -2.76 8.76
C ASN A 160 -16.31 -1.62 9.46
N ASN A 161 -15.64 -0.53 9.80
CA ASN A 161 -16.21 0.66 10.44
C ASN A 161 -16.73 1.71 9.45
N ILE A 162 -16.71 1.42 8.14
CA ILE A 162 -17.17 2.32 7.07
C ILE A 162 -18.23 1.60 6.23
N HIS A 163 -19.50 1.84 6.53
CA HIS A 163 -20.62 1.19 5.84
C HIS A 163 -20.90 1.78 4.44
N ASP A 164 -20.63 3.06 4.24
CA ASP A 164 -20.76 3.74 2.94
C ASP A 164 -19.45 4.44 2.58
N GLU A 165 -18.61 3.76 1.80
CA GLU A 165 -17.32 4.30 1.35
C GLU A 165 -17.45 5.57 0.52
N LYS A 166 -18.55 5.74 -0.24
CA LYS A 166 -18.75 6.92 -1.08
C LYS A 166 -19.09 8.13 -0.23
N ALA A 167 -19.99 7.97 0.74
CA ALA A 167 -20.30 9.00 1.72
C ALA A 167 -19.04 9.35 2.53
N PHE A 168 -18.30 8.35 3.01
CA PHE A 168 -17.07 8.58 3.77
C PHE A 168 -16.00 9.33 2.97
N LYS A 169 -15.78 8.99 1.70
CA LYS A 169 -14.87 9.75 0.83
C LYS A 169 -15.29 11.21 0.66
N SER A 170 -16.59 11.50 0.76
CA SER A 170 -17.11 12.87 0.70
C SER A 170 -16.83 13.63 2.00
N THR A 171 -17.06 12.99 3.16
CA THR A 171 -16.67 13.49 4.49
C THR A 171 -15.17 13.77 4.58
N TYR A 172 -14.35 12.83 4.13
CA TYR A 172 -12.89 12.95 4.11
C TYR A 172 -12.44 14.18 3.29
N LYS A 173 -12.98 14.36 2.09
CA LYS A 173 -12.66 15.51 1.23
C LYS A 173 -13.12 16.83 1.86
N ALA A 174 -14.28 16.84 2.52
CA ALA A 174 -14.76 18.01 3.25
C ALA A 174 -13.83 18.38 4.41
N ALA A 175 -13.36 17.39 5.19
CA ALA A 175 -12.38 17.61 6.25
C ALA A 175 -11.08 18.22 5.72
N MET A 176 -10.56 17.71 4.59
CA MET A 176 -9.37 18.27 3.92
C MET A 176 -9.56 19.73 3.51
N ASN A 177 -10.72 20.08 2.95
CA ASN A 177 -11.01 21.46 2.53
C ASN A 177 -11.27 22.42 3.71
N ASN A 178 -11.55 21.89 4.90
CA ASN A 178 -11.82 22.66 6.12
C ASN A 178 -10.59 22.80 7.03
N LEU A 179 -9.42 22.26 6.64
CA LEU A 179 -8.20 22.42 7.42
C LEU A 179 -7.85 23.91 7.55
N PRO A 180 -7.44 24.38 8.74
CA PRO A 180 -7.09 25.77 8.99
C PRO A 180 -5.67 26.09 8.46
N ILE A 181 -5.50 26.01 7.14
CA ILE A 181 -4.21 26.19 6.45
C ILE A 181 -4.29 27.29 5.40
N ASP A 182 -3.14 27.90 5.10
CA ASP A 182 -2.99 28.79 3.95
C ASP A 182 -2.52 28.02 2.71
N GLN A 183 -2.39 28.73 1.59
CA GLN A 183 -1.95 28.14 0.33
C GLN A 183 -0.51 27.62 0.39
N SER A 184 0.37 28.24 1.19
CA SER A 184 1.77 27.80 1.30
C SER A 184 1.87 26.43 1.98
N ILE A 185 1.10 26.22 3.05
CA ILE A 185 1.00 24.91 3.70
C ILE A 185 0.36 23.89 2.75
N ALA A 186 -0.68 24.27 2.02
CA ALA A 186 -1.34 23.39 1.05
C ALA A 186 -0.37 22.90 -0.05
N ASP A 187 0.45 23.80 -0.59
CA ASP A 187 1.45 23.46 -1.61
C ASP A 187 2.47 22.45 -1.06
N ARG A 188 2.96 22.65 0.18
CA ARG A 188 3.87 21.69 0.83
C ARG A 188 3.19 20.33 1.11
N ILE A 189 1.91 20.31 1.47
CA ILE A 189 1.16 19.06 1.64
C ILE A 189 1.04 18.30 0.31
N VAL A 190 0.82 19.00 -0.81
CA VAL A 190 0.78 18.38 -2.15
C VAL A 190 2.17 17.87 -2.56
N GLU A 191 3.23 18.59 -2.26
CA GLU A 191 4.60 18.14 -2.45
C GLU A 191 4.89 16.87 -1.62
N GLU A 192 4.52 16.87 -0.33
CA GLU A 192 4.69 15.70 0.53
C GLU A 192 3.88 14.51 0.03
N ALA A 193 2.65 14.73 -0.46
CA ALA A 193 1.85 13.66 -1.03
C ALA A 193 2.54 13.01 -2.25
N ASN A 194 3.17 13.82 -3.12
CA ASN A 194 3.99 13.30 -4.22
C ASN A 194 5.22 12.53 -3.72
N TYR A 195 5.86 13.00 -2.65
CA TYR A 195 6.96 12.28 -2.03
C TYR A 195 6.51 10.95 -1.40
N ALA A 196 5.33 10.92 -0.77
CA ALA A 196 4.70 9.70 -0.29
C ALA A 196 4.47 8.70 -1.44
N PHE A 197 3.99 9.14 -2.61
CA PHE A 197 3.91 8.27 -3.79
C PHE A 197 5.28 7.72 -4.21
N LYS A 198 6.34 8.53 -4.19
CA LYS A 198 7.71 8.08 -4.47
C LYS A 198 8.16 7.00 -3.48
N LEU A 199 7.92 7.19 -2.19
CA LEU A 199 8.26 6.21 -1.15
C LEU A 199 7.50 4.88 -1.36
N ASN A 200 6.21 4.95 -1.71
CA ASN A 200 5.43 3.75 -2.07
C ASN A 200 6.01 3.03 -3.29
N MET A 201 6.36 3.78 -4.35
CA MET A 201 6.98 3.20 -5.54
C MET A 201 8.32 2.53 -5.25
N ASN A 202 9.11 3.04 -4.30
CA ASN A 202 10.37 2.41 -3.92
C ASN A 202 10.14 1.04 -3.26
N MET A 203 9.16 0.94 -2.34
CA MET A 203 8.78 -0.36 -1.78
C MET A 203 8.34 -1.34 -2.88
N PHE A 204 7.54 -0.89 -3.86
CA PHE A 204 7.15 -1.75 -4.98
C PHE A 204 8.33 -2.22 -5.83
N ARG A 205 9.32 -1.36 -6.07
CA ARG A 205 10.53 -1.72 -6.84
C ARG A 205 11.39 -2.75 -6.14
N GLU A 206 11.48 -2.73 -4.81
CA GLU A 206 12.22 -3.75 -4.06
C GLU A 206 11.59 -5.15 -4.23
N LEU A 207 10.27 -5.21 -4.45
CA LEU A 207 9.55 -6.46 -4.70
C LEU A 207 9.66 -6.97 -6.15
N GLU A 208 10.08 -6.13 -7.10
CA GLU A 208 10.18 -6.50 -8.52
C GLU A 208 11.19 -7.63 -8.75
N GLY A 209 12.34 -7.60 -8.08
CA GLY A 209 13.37 -8.63 -8.21
C GLY A 209 12.86 -10.02 -7.82
N SER A 210 12.16 -10.10 -6.67
CA SER A 210 11.55 -11.35 -6.20
C SER A 210 10.44 -11.84 -7.14
N LEU A 211 9.63 -10.92 -7.69
CA LEU A 211 8.57 -11.28 -8.64
C LEU A 211 9.12 -11.79 -9.97
N VAL A 212 10.15 -11.15 -10.53
CA VAL A 212 10.82 -11.59 -11.77
C VAL A 212 11.42 -12.99 -11.58
N ALA A 213 12.05 -13.24 -10.44
CA ALA A 213 12.59 -14.56 -10.11
C ALA A 213 11.48 -15.62 -10.01
N ALA A 214 10.34 -15.29 -9.40
CA ALA A 214 9.19 -16.20 -9.31
C ALA A 214 8.61 -16.54 -10.69
N ILE A 215 8.39 -15.53 -11.55
CA ILE A 215 7.92 -15.71 -12.93
C ILE A 215 8.92 -16.57 -13.72
N GLY A 216 10.22 -16.29 -13.60
CA GLY A 216 11.28 -17.06 -14.26
C GLY A 216 11.28 -18.53 -13.86
N LYS A 217 11.12 -18.84 -12.56
CA LYS A 217 11.01 -20.23 -12.07
C LYS A 217 9.79 -20.96 -12.62
N LEU A 218 8.64 -20.29 -12.73
CA LEU A 218 7.42 -20.87 -13.30
C LEU A 218 7.59 -21.14 -14.80
N LEU A 219 8.13 -20.18 -15.55
CA LEU A 219 8.41 -20.35 -16.99
C LEU A 219 9.42 -21.48 -17.23
N PHE A 220 10.50 -21.54 -16.46
CA PHE A 220 11.47 -22.63 -16.54
C PHE A 220 10.81 -23.97 -16.28
N SER A 221 10.06 -24.09 -15.18
CA SER A 221 9.35 -25.33 -14.83
C SER A 221 8.38 -25.77 -15.91
N PHE A 222 7.66 -24.83 -16.55
CA PHE A 222 6.77 -25.12 -17.68
C PHE A 222 7.55 -25.64 -18.89
N LEU A 223 8.65 -24.98 -19.24
CA LEU A 223 9.49 -25.37 -20.39
C LEU A 223 10.19 -26.72 -20.19
N THR A 224 10.58 -27.06 -18.96
CA THR A 224 11.27 -28.32 -18.64
C THR A 224 10.33 -29.49 -18.35
N ARG A 225 9.03 -29.25 -18.19
CA ARG A 225 8.05 -30.31 -17.85
C ARG A 225 7.81 -31.33 -18.97
N ARG A 226 8.16 -31.00 -20.22
CA ARG A 226 8.03 -31.94 -21.35
C ARG A 226 9.17 -32.94 -21.33
N HIS A 227 8.87 -34.18 -20.97
CA HIS A 227 9.72 -35.32 -21.34
C HIS A 227 9.75 -35.41 -22.87
N ARG A 228 10.95 -35.26 -23.45
CA ARG A 228 11.22 -35.70 -24.83
C ARG A 228 11.57 -37.18 -24.76
N THR A 229 10.90 -38.01 -25.55
CA THR A 229 11.40 -39.36 -25.86
C THR A 229 12.78 -39.23 -26.47
N GLY A 230 13.74 -40.03 -26.00
CA GLY A 230 15.13 -39.94 -26.43
C GLY A 230 15.25 -40.25 -27.92
N SER A 231 16.05 -39.47 -28.66
CA SER A 231 16.23 -39.66 -30.11
C SER A 231 16.83 -41.02 -30.49
N THR A 232 17.39 -41.76 -29.53
CA THR A 232 17.94 -43.11 -29.69
C THR A 232 17.03 -44.23 -29.19
N GLU A 233 15.93 -43.91 -28.49
CA GLU A 233 14.98 -44.91 -27.98
C GLU A 233 14.09 -45.51 -29.08
N ALA A 234 14.03 -44.87 -30.26
CA ALA A 234 13.26 -45.35 -31.42
C ALA A 234 14.00 -46.37 -32.31
N MET A 235 15.24 -46.77 -31.97
CA MET A 235 16.09 -47.64 -32.81
C MET A 235 16.19 -49.09 -32.33
N ALA A 236 15.34 -49.55 -31.42
CA ALA A 236 15.26 -50.95 -31.04
C ALA A 236 14.04 -51.62 -31.72
N VAL A 237 14.23 -52.10 -32.95
CA VAL A 237 13.40 -53.13 -33.61
C VAL A 237 14.33 -54.21 -34.13
#